data_AF-A0A942GF98-F1
#
_entry.id   AF-A0A942GF98-F1
#
_cell.length_a   1.000
_cell.length_b   1.000
_cell.length_c   1.000
_cell.angle_alpha   90.00
_cell.angle_beta   90.00
_cell.angle_gamma   90.00
#
_symmetry.space_group_name_H-M   'P 1'
#
loop_
_entity.id
_entity.type
_entity.pdbx_description
1 polymer ?
#
loop_
_entity_poly.entity_id
_entity_poly.type
_entity_poly.pdbx_seq_one_letter_code
_entity_poly.pdbx_strand_id
1 'polypeptide(L)'
;MQKKPIELLVTNDDGFYAEGIQLLIQTLFESKAGYNLNVVAPDHERSAVGHAITMHRPLRAKEARFLHNNHLVGWSVNGTPSDCVKLAIEAILERKPQLVISGINRGSNLGTDVLYSGTVSAAVEGIMLGIPAIAVSLTGDGAGEDLLFAARFIADLLPFLLQNSLPEGTLLNINVPPYTNGIKGMRATRLGT
;
A
#
# COMPACT_ATOMS: atom_id res chain seq x y z
N MET A 1 11.24 29.20 -2.20
CA MET A 1 11.79 27.83 -2.30
C MET A 1 10.64 26.89 -2.57
N GLN A 2 10.63 26.16 -3.69
CA GLN A 2 9.59 25.14 -3.94
C GLN A 2 9.75 24.02 -2.91
N LYS A 3 8.67 23.66 -2.22
CA LYS A 3 8.65 22.59 -1.22
C LYS A 3 8.95 21.27 -1.95
N LYS A 4 9.94 20.52 -1.49
CA LYS A 4 10.32 19.21 -2.08
C LYS A 4 9.08 18.29 -2.05
N PRO A 5 8.79 17.55 -3.14
CA PRO A 5 7.64 16.64 -3.16
C PRO A 5 7.79 15.54 -2.12
N ILE A 6 6.65 15.09 -1.59
CA ILE A 6 6.60 14.03 -0.59
C ILE A 6 6.64 12.68 -1.31
N GLU A 7 7.70 11.91 -1.08
CA GLU A 7 7.92 10.62 -1.74
C GLU A 7 7.09 9.53 -1.05
N LEU A 8 6.15 8.92 -1.76
CA LEU A 8 5.36 7.78 -1.28
C LEU A 8 5.69 6.54 -2.11
N LEU A 9 5.82 5.39 -1.46
CA LEU A 9 5.89 4.08 -2.11
C LEU A 9 4.58 3.34 -1.88
N VAL A 10 3.95 2.88 -2.96
CA VAL A 10 2.69 2.13 -2.91
C VAL A 10 2.86 0.75 -3.54
N THR A 11 2.30 -0.26 -2.87
CA THR A 11 2.33 -1.67 -3.30
C THR A 11 1.06 -2.39 -2.84
N ASN A 12 0.90 -3.66 -3.20
CA ASN A 12 -0.15 -4.55 -2.69
C ASN A 12 0.24 -6.02 -2.93
N ASP A 13 -0.65 -6.95 -2.55
CA ASP A 13 -0.59 -8.37 -2.86
C ASP A 13 -1.60 -8.85 -3.92
N ASP A 14 -2.64 -8.08 -4.21
CA ASP A 14 -3.60 -8.39 -5.30
C ASP A 14 -2.99 -8.20 -6.71
N GLY A 15 -1.88 -7.47 -6.82
CA GLY A 15 -1.17 -7.19 -8.06
C GLY A 15 -1.43 -5.79 -8.65
N PHE A 16 -0.59 -5.39 -9.61
CA PHE A 16 -0.53 -4.02 -10.15
C PHE A 16 -1.86 -3.54 -10.75
N TYR A 17 -2.61 -4.43 -11.39
CA TYR A 17 -3.87 -4.08 -12.06
C TYR A 17 -5.11 -4.29 -11.17
N ALA A 18 -4.93 -4.60 -9.88
CA ALA A 18 -6.04 -4.76 -8.96
C ALA A 18 -6.79 -3.45 -8.71
N GLU A 19 -8.10 -3.52 -8.53
CA GLU A 19 -8.97 -2.35 -8.36
C GLU A 19 -8.53 -1.45 -7.20
N GLY A 20 -8.16 -2.05 -6.05
CA GLY A 20 -7.81 -1.32 -4.84
C GLY A 20 -6.58 -0.40 -5.00
N ILE A 21 -5.50 -0.90 -5.62
CA ILE A 21 -4.29 -0.08 -5.85
C ILE A 21 -4.53 0.96 -6.94
N GLN A 22 -5.32 0.64 -7.98
CA GLN A 22 -5.67 1.60 -9.04
C GLN A 22 -6.47 2.78 -8.46
N LEU A 23 -7.49 2.51 -7.63
CA LEU A 23 -8.30 3.53 -6.98
C LEU A 23 -7.50 4.36 -5.96
N LEU A 24 -6.65 3.71 -5.16
CA LEU A 24 -5.79 4.40 -4.20
C LEU A 24 -4.88 5.41 -4.93
N ILE A 25 -4.19 4.97 -5.97
CA ILE A 25 -3.26 5.81 -6.72
C ILE A 25 -3.98 6.95 -7.43
N GLN A 26 -5.13 6.69 -8.05
CA GLN A 26 -5.93 7.74 -8.68
C GLN A 26 -6.36 8.79 -7.66
N THR A 27 -6.87 8.35 -6.50
CA THR A 27 -7.34 9.25 -5.43
C THR A 27 -6.20 10.12 -4.88
N LEU A 28 -5.04 9.52 -4.63
CA LEU A 28 -3.86 10.25 -4.14
C LEU A 28 -3.34 11.25 -5.17
N PHE A 29 -3.35 10.91 -6.45
CA PHE A 29 -2.96 11.82 -7.52
C PHE A 29 -3.92 13.01 -7.64
N GLU A 30 -5.23 12.75 -7.62
CA GLU A 30 -6.27 13.77 -7.73
C GLU A 30 -6.33 14.72 -6.52
N SER A 31 -5.84 14.30 -5.35
CA SER A 31 -5.76 15.14 -4.16
C SER A 31 -4.91 16.40 -4.36
N LYS A 32 -4.01 16.41 -5.35
CA LYS A 32 -3.06 17.51 -5.64
C LYS A 32 -2.26 17.96 -4.41
N ALA A 33 -2.05 17.07 -3.44
CA ALA A 33 -1.34 17.34 -2.19
C ALA A 33 0.19 17.42 -2.33
N GLY A 34 0.72 17.29 -3.55
CA GLY A 34 2.16 17.36 -3.83
C GLY A 34 2.92 16.07 -3.53
N TYR A 35 2.25 14.92 -3.64
CA TYR A 35 2.85 13.60 -3.51
C TYR A 35 3.55 13.19 -4.81
N ASN A 36 4.76 12.65 -4.69
CA ASN A 36 5.38 11.86 -5.74
C ASN A 36 5.05 10.38 -5.48
N LEU A 37 4.20 9.80 -6.32
CA LEU A 37 3.67 8.46 -6.15
C LEU A 37 4.55 7.46 -6.91
N ASN A 38 5.30 6.66 -6.16
CA ASN A 38 6.08 5.57 -6.72
C ASN A 38 5.32 4.27 -6.50
N VAL A 39 5.02 3.54 -7.56
CA VAL A 39 4.21 2.32 -7.47
C VAL A 39 4.99 1.14 -7.97
N VAL A 40 5.17 0.14 -7.11
CA VAL A 40 5.87 -1.11 -7.43
C VAL A 40 5.04 -2.25 -6.85
N ALA A 41 4.46 -3.09 -7.69
CA ALA A 41 3.52 -4.12 -7.27
C ALA A 41 3.70 -5.43 -8.06
N PRO A 42 3.23 -6.57 -7.55
CA PRO A 42 3.29 -7.85 -8.24
C PRO A 42 2.60 -7.82 -9.61
N ASP A 43 3.07 -8.65 -10.54
CA ASP A 43 2.47 -8.81 -11.88
C ASP A 43 1.15 -9.60 -11.89
N HIS A 44 0.89 -10.37 -10.83
CA HIS A 44 -0.37 -11.07 -10.57
C HIS A 44 -0.60 -11.18 -9.07
N GLU A 45 -1.81 -11.61 -8.69
CA GLU A 45 -2.19 -11.87 -7.31
C GLU A 45 -1.20 -12.82 -6.61
N ARG A 46 -0.82 -12.45 -5.39
CA ARG A 46 0.10 -13.14 -4.48
C ARG A 46 -0.52 -13.31 -3.08
N SER A 47 -1.83 -13.57 -3.01
CA SER A 47 -2.54 -13.78 -1.75
C SER A 47 -1.93 -14.93 -0.92
N ALA A 48 -1.94 -14.76 0.41
CA ALA A 48 -1.48 -15.75 1.39
C ALA A 48 0.00 -16.20 1.27
N VAL A 49 0.87 -15.39 0.67
CA VAL A 49 2.31 -15.70 0.58
C VAL A 49 3.10 -15.41 1.87
N GLY A 50 2.53 -14.70 2.84
CA GLY A 50 3.24 -14.22 4.02
C GLY A 50 4.44 -13.31 3.66
N HIS A 51 5.45 -13.25 4.53
CA HIS A 51 6.68 -12.51 4.29
C HIS A 51 7.70 -13.35 3.49
N ALA A 52 7.29 -13.79 2.31
CA ALA A 52 8.15 -14.56 1.41
C ALA A 52 9.08 -13.63 0.60
N ILE A 53 10.33 -14.06 0.41
CA ILE A 53 11.33 -13.40 -0.43
C ILE A 53 11.76 -14.37 -1.55
N THR A 54 11.82 -13.89 -2.79
CA THR A 54 12.25 -14.72 -3.93
C THR A 54 13.77 -14.87 -3.96
N MET A 55 14.27 -16.10 -3.72
CA MET A 55 15.72 -16.41 -3.72
C MET A 55 16.21 -17.19 -4.94
N HIS A 56 15.33 -17.96 -5.60
CA HIS A 56 15.74 -19.00 -6.56
C HIS A 56 15.55 -18.63 -8.03
N ARG A 57 15.03 -17.43 -8.33
CA ARG A 57 14.84 -16.91 -9.68
C ARG A 57 15.09 -15.40 -9.71
N PRO A 58 15.56 -14.85 -10.83
CA PRO A 58 15.79 -13.41 -10.92
C PRO A 58 14.47 -12.63 -10.88
N LEU A 59 14.45 -11.55 -10.09
CA LEU A 59 13.40 -10.54 -10.11
C LEU A 59 13.52 -9.70 -11.38
N ARG A 60 12.37 -9.40 -11.99
CA ARG A 60 12.23 -8.58 -13.19
C ARG A 60 11.15 -7.55 -12.91
N ALA A 61 11.52 -6.28 -13.00
CA ALA A 61 10.59 -5.16 -13.01
C ALA A 61 10.34 -4.72 -14.46
N LYS A 62 9.08 -4.45 -14.78
CA LYS A 62 8.67 -3.89 -16.08
C LYS A 62 7.83 -2.64 -15.82
N GLU A 63 8.04 -1.60 -16.61
CA GLU A 63 7.15 -0.45 -16.58
C GLU A 63 5.71 -0.88 -16.92
N ALA A 64 4.76 -0.36 -16.16
CA ALA A 64 3.33 -0.61 -16.32
C ALA A 64 2.56 0.70 -16.21
N ARG A 65 1.60 0.90 -17.12
CA ARG A 65 0.72 2.07 -17.14
C ARG A 65 -0.56 1.79 -16.37
N PHE A 66 -1.07 2.81 -15.68
CA PHE A 66 -2.36 2.74 -15.00
C PHE A 66 -3.50 2.74 -16.01
N LEU A 67 -4.58 2.00 -15.71
CA LEU A 67 -5.67 1.77 -16.66
C LEU A 67 -6.47 3.04 -16.99
N HIS A 68 -6.58 3.94 -16.02
CA HIS A 68 -7.44 5.12 -16.11
C HIS A 68 -6.66 6.44 -16.04
N ASN A 69 -5.32 6.39 -16.01
CA ASN A 69 -4.48 7.58 -15.92
C ASN A 69 -3.14 7.38 -16.62
N ASN A 70 -3.06 7.85 -17.87
CA ASN A 70 -1.87 7.69 -18.71
C ASN A 70 -0.68 8.54 -18.24
N HIS A 71 -0.87 9.46 -17.31
CA HIS A 71 0.20 10.26 -16.71
C HIS A 71 0.92 9.52 -15.57
N LEU A 72 0.34 8.43 -15.07
CA LEU A 72 0.93 7.61 -14.02
C LEU A 72 1.58 6.37 -14.63
N VAL A 73 2.79 6.09 -14.18
CA VAL A 73 3.57 4.92 -14.52
C VAL A 73 4.07 4.30 -13.22
N GLY A 74 4.08 2.98 -13.15
CA GLY A 74 4.70 2.25 -12.06
C GLY A 74 5.43 1.03 -12.59
N TRP A 75 5.77 0.12 -11.70
CA TRP A 75 6.54 -1.08 -12.00
C TRP A 75 5.76 -2.33 -11.59
N SER A 76 5.64 -3.25 -12.54
CA SER A 76 5.10 -4.58 -12.32
C SER A 76 6.26 -5.56 -12.16
N VAL A 77 6.25 -6.35 -11.07
CA VAL A 77 7.37 -7.21 -10.68
C VAL A 77 6.93 -8.67 -10.57
N ASN A 78 7.72 -9.60 -11.10
CA ASN A 78 7.47 -11.05 -10.99
C ASN A 78 7.84 -11.66 -9.63
N GLY A 79 7.59 -10.93 -8.54
CA GLY A 79 8.01 -11.25 -7.17
C GLY A 79 6.83 -11.29 -6.19
N THR A 80 7.17 -11.30 -4.90
CA THR A 80 6.24 -11.12 -3.79
C THR A 80 6.04 -9.62 -3.48
N PRO A 81 5.06 -9.25 -2.66
CA PRO A 81 4.89 -7.87 -2.19
C PRO A 81 6.15 -7.34 -1.46
N SER A 82 6.79 -8.17 -0.64
CA SER A 82 8.06 -7.83 0.02
C SER A 82 9.20 -7.63 -0.98
N ASP A 83 9.31 -8.47 -2.00
CA ASP A 83 10.28 -8.27 -3.09
C ASP A 83 10.04 -6.92 -3.80
N CYS A 84 8.77 -6.53 -4.00
CA CYS A 84 8.42 -5.25 -4.62
C CYS A 84 8.93 -4.07 -3.79
N VAL A 85 8.72 -4.09 -2.48
CA VAL A 85 9.19 -3.03 -1.57
C VAL A 85 10.72 -2.95 -1.56
N LYS A 86 11.37 -4.11 -1.40
CA LYS A 86 12.83 -4.18 -1.37
C LYS A 86 13.46 -3.72 -2.68
N LEU A 87 12.96 -4.21 -3.82
CA LEU A 87 13.44 -3.83 -5.14
C LEU A 87 13.17 -2.35 -5.42
N ALA A 88 12.03 -1.83 -4.98
CA ALA A 88 11.72 -0.42 -5.10
C ALA A 88 12.82 0.43 -4.44
N ILE A 89 13.08 0.17 -3.15
CA ILE A 89 13.95 1.00 -2.31
C ILE A 89 15.43 0.86 -2.71
N GLU A 90 15.87 -0.36 -3.03
CA GLU A 90 17.29 -0.64 -3.27
C GLU A 90 17.72 -0.42 -4.72
N ALA A 91 16.79 -0.44 -5.69
CA ALA A 91 17.16 -0.47 -7.11
C ALA A 91 16.34 0.42 -8.06
N ILE A 92 15.07 0.72 -7.76
CA ILE A 92 14.19 1.46 -8.69
C ILE A 92 14.10 2.95 -8.33
N LEU A 93 13.94 3.25 -7.04
CA LEU A 93 13.69 4.60 -6.54
C LEU A 93 14.98 5.42 -6.49
N GLU A 94 14.98 6.62 -7.05
CA GLU A 94 16.10 7.57 -6.88
C GLU A 94 16.15 8.19 -5.48
N ARG A 95 15.01 8.18 -4.76
CA ARG A 95 14.85 8.81 -3.46
C ARG A 95 14.14 7.88 -2.50
N LYS A 96 14.65 7.83 -1.26
CA LYS A 96 14.03 7.07 -0.19
C LYS A 96 12.61 7.63 0.09
N PRO A 97 11.57 6.78 0.09
CA PRO A 97 10.21 7.23 0.37
C PRO A 97 10.06 7.61 1.84
N GLN A 98 9.13 8.52 2.13
CA GLN A 98 8.79 8.93 3.48
C GLN A 98 7.77 8.01 4.14
N LEU A 99 7.01 7.26 3.34
CA LEU A 99 6.01 6.32 3.82
C LEU A 99 5.82 5.20 2.78
N VAL A 100 5.66 3.96 3.25
CA VAL A 100 5.19 2.83 2.46
C VAL A 100 3.70 2.60 2.72
N ILE A 101 2.91 2.47 1.66
CA ILE A 101 1.48 2.15 1.72
C ILE A 101 1.27 0.82 1.01
N SER A 102 0.80 -0.19 1.74
CA SER A 102 0.45 -1.48 1.19
C SER A 102 -1.06 -1.67 1.17
N GLY A 103 -1.65 -1.84 -0.02
CA GLY A 103 -3.10 -1.98 -0.22
C GLY A 103 -3.64 -1.20 -1.42
N ILE A 104 -4.95 -1.02 -1.54
CA ILE A 104 -6.00 -1.50 -0.61
C ILE A 104 -6.32 -2.97 -0.90
N ASN A 105 -6.10 -3.85 0.06
CA ASN A 105 -6.39 -5.27 -0.06
C ASN A 105 -7.89 -5.54 0.00
N ARG A 106 -8.37 -6.51 -0.79
CA ARG A 106 -9.74 -7.04 -0.65
C ARG A 106 -9.75 -8.17 0.38
N GLY A 107 -10.56 -8.01 1.42
CA GLY A 107 -10.59 -8.93 2.55
C GLY A 107 -9.78 -8.39 3.73
N SER A 108 -10.27 -8.72 4.92
CA SER A 108 -9.75 -8.17 6.17
C SER A 108 -8.43 -8.85 6.58
N ASN A 109 -7.54 -8.10 7.23
CA ASN A 109 -6.37 -8.68 7.90
C ASN A 109 -6.55 -8.48 9.42
N LEU A 110 -7.28 -9.41 10.04
CA LEU A 110 -7.68 -9.37 11.44
C LEU A 110 -7.05 -10.54 12.22
N GLY A 111 -6.73 -10.30 13.48
CA GLY A 111 -6.19 -11.33 14.37
C GLY A 111 -4.95 -12.02 13.79
N THR A 112 -4.99 -13.35 13.72
CA THR A 112 -3.86 -14.17 13.22
C THR A 112 -3.60 -14.01 11.73
N ASP A 113 -4.56 -13.53 10.94
CA ASP A 113 -4.41 -13.36 9.48
C ASP A 113 -3.29 -12.37 9.12
N VAL A 114 -2.98 -11.45 10.05
CA VAL A 114 -1.90 -10.47 9.94
C VAL A 114 -0.54 -11.15 9.71
N LEU A 115 -0.31 -12.35 10.26
CA LEU A 115 0.97 -13.06 10.14
C LEU A 115 1.20 -13.64 8.74
N TYR A 116 0.13 -13.88 7.99
CA TYR A 116 0.19 -14.51 6.65
C TYR A 116 -0.19 -13.55 5.51
N SER A 117 -0.60 -12.33 5.86
CA SER A 117 -1.02 -11.30 4.91
C SER A 117 0.18 -10.79 4.10
N GLY A 118 0.06 -10.85 2.77
CA GLY A 118 1.04 -10.23 1.86
C GLY A 118 1.02 -8.71 1.98
N THR A 119 -0.18 -8.13 2.14
CA THR A 119 -0.38 -6.70 2.39
C THR A 119 0.43 -6.23 3.61
N VAL A 120 0.29 -6.91 4.75
CA VAL A 120 1.03 -6.57 5.97
C VAL A 120 2.51 -6.85 5.79
N SER A 121 2.88 -7.96 5.16
CA SER A 121 4.28 -8.36 4.95
C SER A 121 5.08 -7.35 4.12
N ALA A 122 4.45 -6.70 3.13
CA ALA A 122 5.06 -5.60 2.39
C ALA A 122 5.30 -4.37 3.28
N ALA A 123 4.33 -4.00 4.11
CA ALA A 123 4.50 -2.88 5.04
C ALA A 123 5.58 -3.17 6.10
N VAL A 124 5.69 -4.42 6.58
CA VAL A 124 6.78 -4.87 7.45
C VAL A 124 8.14 -4.72 6.77
N GLU A 125 8.28 -5.08 5.48
CA GLU A 125 9.55 -4.88 4.75
C GLU A 125 9.96 -3.40 4.72
N GLY A 126 9.00 -2.48 4.54
CA GLY A 126 9.25 -1.04 4.61
C GLY A 126 9.83 -0.61 5.97
N ILE A 127 9.27 -1.15 7.05
CA ILE A 127 9.74 -0.90 8.43
C ILE A 127 11.14 -1.46 8.65
N MET A 128 11.42 -2.68 8.15
CA MET A 128 12.77 -3.29 8.23
C MET A 128 13.83 -2.45 7.50
N LEU A 129 13.43 -1.69 6.48
CA LEU A 129 14.29 -0.74 5.74
C LEU A 129 14.29 0.67 6.36
N GLY A 130 13.72 0.82 7.56
CA GLY A 130 13.67 2.06 8.32
C GLY A 130 12.76 3.12 7.68
N ILE A 131 11.61 2.70 7.17
CA ILE A 131 10.57 3.57 6.60
C ILE A 131 9.25 3.27 7.32
N PRO A 132 8.53 4.27 7.83
CA PRO A 132 7.21 4.04 8.41
C PRO A 132 6.26 3.46 7.34
N ALA A 133 5.33 2.60 7.76
CA ALA A 133 4.46 1.92 6.82
C ALA A 133 3.04 1.76 7.35
N ILE A 134 2.08 1.75 6.42
CA ILE A 134 0.69 1.41 6.68
C ILE A 134 0.26 0.26 5.77
N ALA A 135 -0.55 -0.64 6.32
CA ALA A 135 -1.26 -1.68 5.57
C ALA A 135 -2.76 -1.35 5.61
N VAL A 136 -3.44 -1.43 4.47
CA VAL A 136 -4.83 -1.00 4.32
C VAL A 136 -5.64 -2.10 3.66
N SER A 137 -6.74 -2.48 4.31
CA SER A 137 -7.60 -3.57 3.86
C SER A 137 -9.07 -3.18 3.97
N LEU A 138 -9.86 -3.51 2.96
CA LEU A 138 -11.31 -3.38 2.97
C LEU A 138 -11.91 -4.69 3.51
N THR A 139 -12.70 -4.61 4.59
CA THR A 139 -13.28 -5.82 5.21
C THR A 139 -14.48 -6.34 4.41
N GLY A 140 -14.64 -7.66 4.33
CA GLY A 140 -15.73 -8.30 3.59
C GLY A 140 -15.55 -8.21 2.08
N ASP A 141 -16.65 -8.38 1.34
CA ASP A 141 -16.63 -8.54 -0.12
C ASP A 141 -16.90 -7.22 -0.89
N GLY A 142 -16.71 -6.07 -0.22
CA GLY A 142 -16.94 -4.75 -0.80
C GLY A 142 -16.07 -4.49 -2.05
N ALA A 143 -16.58 -3.65 -2.94
CA ALA A 143 -15.92 -3.23 -4.20
C ALA A 143 -16.40 -1.84 -4.62
N GLY A 144 -15.82 -1.26 -5.67
CA GLY A 144 -16.26 0.03 -6.21
C GLY A 144 -16.25 1.14 -5.17
N GLU A 145 -17.44 1.66 -4.82
CA GLU A 145 -17.61 2.76 -3.86
C GLU A 145 -17.01 2.46 -2.48
N ASP A 146 -17.00 1.20 -2.04
CA ASP A 146 -16.39 0.83 -0.76
C ASP A 146 -14.85 0.98 -0.79
N LEU A 147 -14.22 0.56 -1.90
CA LEU A 147 -12.77 0.74 -2.11
C LEU A 147 -12.43 2.22 -2.33
N LEU A 148 -13.27 2.95 -3.06
CA LEU A 148 -13.10 4.39 -3.27
C LEU A 148 -13.21 5.16 -1.94
N PHE A 149 -14.14 4.77 -1.07
CA PHE A 149 -14.22 5.32 0.28
C PHE A 149 -12.94 5.04 1.07
N ALA A 150 -12.45 3.80 1.06
CA ALA A 150 -11.19 3.45 1.73
C ALA A 150 -10.00 4.26 1.18
N ALA A 151 -9.92 4.47 -0.14
CA ALA A 151 -8.89 5.30 -0.77
C ALA A 151 -8.96 6.76 -0.32
N ARG A 152 -10.15 7.35 -0.29
CA ARG A 152 -10.38 8.72 0.20
C ARG A 152 -10.02 8.86 1.67
N PHE A 153 -10.40 7.89 2.49
CA PHE A 153 -10.04 7.84 3.90
C PHE A 153 -8.52 7.87 4.10
N ILE A 154 -7.76 7.09 3.31
CA ILE A 154 -6.29 7.12 3.38
C ILE A 154 -5.75 8.47 2.91
N ALA A 155 -6.27 9.05 1.83
CA ALA A 155 -5.85 10.36 1.36
C ALA A 155 -6.05 11.46 2.43
N ASP A 156 -7.15 11.41 3.17
CA ASP A 156 -7.45 12.34 4.27
C ASP A 156 -6.58 12.10 5.51
N LEU A 157 -6.17 10.85 5.75
CA LEU A 157 -5.33 10.47 6.88
C LEU A 157 -3.85 10.81 6.66
N LEU A 158 -3.36 10.78 5.41
CA LEU A 158 -1.95 10.98 5.08
C LEU A 158 -1.33 12.28 5.62
N PRO A 159 -1.95 13.46 5.49
CA PRO A 159 -1.38 14.69 6.05
C PRO A 159 -1.10 14.59 7.55
N PHE A 160 -1.99 13.92 8.29
CA PHE A 160 -1.80 13.72 9.72
C PHE A 160 -0.63 12.77 10.01
N LEU A 161 -0.51 11.65 9.30
CA LEU A 161 0.60 10.69 9.47
C LEU A 161 1.95 11.26 9.06
N LEU A 162 1.98 12.11 8.03
CA LEU A 162 3.21 12.74 7.54
C LEU A 162 3.69 13.88 8.45
N GLN A 163 2.77 14.56 9.15
CA GLN A 163 3.10 15.60 10.14
C GLN A 163 3.45 15.00 11.50
N ASN A 164 2.85 13.87 11.87
CA ASN A 164 3.05 13.21 13.14
C ASN A 164 3.70 11.85 12.89
N SER A 165 5.03 11.82 12.87
CA SER A 165 5.78 10.60 12.62
C SER A 165 5.39 9.51 13.62
N LEU A 166 5.09 8.32 13.11
CA LEU A 166 4.92 7.14 13.95
C LEU A 166 6.24 6.82 14.67
N PRO A 167 6.20 6.26 15.88
CA PRO A 167 7.40 5.75 16.52
C PRO A 167 8.13 4.77 15.59
N GLU A 168 9.45 4.78 15.62
CA GLU A 168 10.27 3.87 14.82
C GLU A 168 9.85 2.41 15.05
N GLY A 169 9.78 1.61 13.98
CA GLY A 169 9.31 0.23 14.07
C GLY A 169 7.80 0.05 14.07
N THR A 170 7.00 1.13 13.98
CA THR A 170 5.53 1.04 14.04
C THR A 170 4.89 0.79 12.68
N LEU A 171 4.06 -0.24 12.61
CA LEU A 171 3.14 -0.52 11.51
C LEU A 171 1.72 -0.12 11.90
N LEU A 172 1.03 0.67 11.07
CA LEU A 172 -0.43 0.82 11.21
C LEU A 172 -1.17 -0.13 10.27
N ASN A 173 -1.85 -1.11 10.85
CA ASN A 173 -2.78 -1.98 10.14
C ASN A 173 -4.20 -1.40 10.20
N ILE A 174 -4.74 -0.99 9.06
CA ILE A 174 -6.00 -0.26 8.92
C ILE A 174 -7.00 -1.15 8.21
N ASN A 175 -8.10 -1.50 8.91
CA ASN A 175 -9.22 -2.23 8.33
C ASN A 175 -10.41 -1.27 8.20
N VAL A 176 -10.88 -1.07 6.96
CA VAL A 176 -12.00 -0.18 6.63
C VAL A 176 -13.24 -1.05 6.37
N PRO A 177 -14.37 -0.85 7.08
CA PRO A 177 -15.60 -1.53 6.75
C PRO A 177 -16.24 -0.96 5.48
N PRO A 178 -17.09 -1.73 4.77
CA PRO A 178 -17.86 -1.23 3.63
C PRO A 178 -18.59 0.06 4.00
N TYR A 179 -18.45 1.09 3.16
CA TYR A 179 -19.11 2.37 3.34
C TYR A 179 -20.63 2.20 3.40
N THR A 180 -21.15 1.26 2.62
CA THR A 180 -22.56 0.85 2.61
C THR A 180 -23.10 0.44 3.99
N ASN A 181 -22.23 -0.01 4.91
CA ASN A 181 -22.62 -0.39 6.27
C ASN A 181 -22.72 0.81 7.24
N GLY A 182 -22.35 2.02 6.80
CA GLY A 182 -22.33 3.23 7.61
C GLY A 182 -21.09 3.33 8.52
N ILE A 183 -20.31 4.39 8.34
CA ILE A 183 -19.07 4.62 9.08
C ILE A 183 -19.35 5.43 10.36
N LYS A 184 -19.02 4.86 11.52
CA LYS A 184 -19.26 5.49 12.83
C LYS A 184 -18.07 6.28 13.38
N GLY A 185 -16.91 6.21 12.72
CA GLY A 185 -15.66 6.86 13.13
C GLY A 185 -14.48 5.90 13.15
N MET A 186 -13.37 6.34 13.76
CA MET A 186 -12.12 5.58 13.89
C MET A 186 -11.91 5.08 15.32
N ARG A 187 -11.26 3.93 15.49
CA ARG A 187 -10.92 3.38 16.81
C ARG A 187 -9.59 2.65 16.76
N ALA A 188 -8.67 3.00 17.67
CA ALA A 188 -7.48 2.20 17.93
C ALA A 188 -7.87 0.85 18.55
N THR A 189 -7.29 -0.24 18.07
CA THR A 189 -7.62 -1.59 18.52
C THR A 189 -6.37 -2.40 18.83
N ARG A 190 -6.56 -3.53 19.51
CA ARG A 190 -5.55 -4.58 19.67
C ARG A 190 -5.87 -5.73 18.73
N LEU A 191 -4.85 -6.50 18.33
CA LEU A 191 -5.08 -7.73 17.58
C LEU A 191 -6.03 -8.65 18.34
N GLY A 192 -7.05 -9.12 17.64
CA GLY A 192 -7.92 -10.20 18.12
C GLY A 192 -7.16 -11.53 18.14
N THR A 193 -7.78 -12.53 18.76
CA THR A 193 -7.33 -13.93 18.73
C THR A 193 -8.11 -14.68 17.68
#